data_AF-A0A7V9PHI7-F1
#
_entry.id   AF-A0A7V9PHI7-F1
#
_cell.length_a   1.000
_cell.length_b   1.000
_cell.length_c   1.000
_cell.angle_alpha   90.00
_cell.angle_beta   90.00
_cell.angle_gamma   90.00
#
_symmetry.space_group_name_H-M   'P 1'
#
loop_
_entity.id
_entity.type
_entity.pdbx_description
1 polymer ?
#
loop_
_entity_poly.entity_id
_entity_poly.type
_entity_poly.pdbx_seq_one_letter_code
_entity_poly.pdbx_strand_id
1 'polypeptide(L)'
;MQRERGLSAEDTERMLQAAVTDDVLRPFLETRGEELAVGIERAAAFLQSGSRSASRSAGGVSRLYTTGGGARIPGLNQVLADRLKLPVQMANPVERLQVADGVWDMMEVDQVAPLLMLPIGLALRSAA
;
A
#
# COMPACT_ATOMS: atom_id res chain seq x y z
N MET A 1 2.83 8.64 -16.91
CA MET A 1 2.98 7.56 -17.92
C MET A 1 2.17 7.81 -19.18
N GLN A 2 0.84 7.64 -19.22
CA GLN A 2 0.05 7.86 -20.46
C GLN A 2 0.25 9.26 -21.05
N ARG A 3 0.07 10.31 -20.23
CA ARG A 3 0.27 11.70 -20.66
C ARG A 3 1.74 12.05 -20.96
N GLU A 4 2.67 11.50 -20.19
CA GLU A 4 4.10 11.89 -20.23
C GLU A 4 4.90 11.12 -21.29
N ARG A 5 4.47 9.91 -21.65
CA ARG A 5 5.18 9.00 -22.57
C ARG A 5 4.30 8.55 -23.74
N GLY A 6 3.03 8.94 -23.80
CA GLY A 6 2.10 8.51 -24.85
C GLY A 6 1.74 7.01 -24.79
N LEU A 7 1.97 6.34 -23.66
CA LEU A 7 1.64 4.93 -23.50
C LEU A 7 0.13 4.72 -23.52
N SER A 8 -0.31 3.60 -24.09
CA SER A 8 -1.71 3.19 -24.01
C SER A 8 -2.11 2.88 -22.57
N ALA A 9 -3.41 2.91 -22.29
CA ALA A 9 -3.92 2.56 -20.97
C ALA A 9 -3.60 1.10 -20.62
N GLU A 10 -3.74 0.20 -21.59
CA GLU A 10 -3.46 -1.22 -21.42
C GLU A 10 -1.99 -1.51 -21.13
N ASP A 11 -1.07 -0.84 -21.85
CA ASP A 11 0.37 -1.00 -21.59
C ASP A 11 0.74 -0.44 -20.22
N THR A 12 0.16 0.70 -19.84
CA THR A 12 0.37 1.27 -18.50
C THR A 12 -0.11 0.33 -17.41
N GLU A 13 -1.30 -0.25 -17.56
CA GLU A 13 -1.86 -1.21 -16.61
C GLU A 13 -0.95 -2.44 -16.48
N ARG A 14 -0.49 -3.00 -17.61
CA ARG A 14 0.46 -4.12 -17.62
C ARG A 14 1.75 -3.80 -16.88
N MET A 15 2.28 -2.58 -17.02
CA MET A 15 3.46 -2.15 -16.29
C MET A 15 3.22 -2.02 -14.78
N LEU A 16 2.06 -1.49 -14.37
CA LEU A 16 1.71 -1.34 -12.95
C LEU A 16 1.43 -2.68 -12.27
N GLN A 17 0.95 -3.68 -13.02
CA GLN A 17 0.64 -5.03 -12.56
C GLN A 17 1.78 -6.04 -12.75
N ALA A 18 2.90 -5.61 -13.31
CA ALA A 18 4.07 -6.48 -13.51
C ALA A 18 4.58 -7.04 -12.17
N ALA A 19 5.34 -8.14 -12.20
CA ALA A 19 5.95 -8.69 -10.99
C ALA A 19 7.21 -7.93 -10.55
N VAL A 20 7.89 -7.27 -11.49
CA VAL A 20 9.15 -6.57 -11.27
C VAL A 20 9.08 -5.15 -11.82
N THR A 21 9.80 -4.25 -11.17
CA THR A 21 9.96 -2.87 -11.66
C THR A 21 10.87 -2.88 -12.88
N ASP A 22 10.36 -2.38 -14.01
CA ASP A 22 11.16 -2.12 -15.21
C ASP A 22 11.82 -0.72 -15.15
N ASP A 23 12.88 -0.52 -15.92
CA ASP A 23 13.63 0.74 -16.08
C ASP A 23 12.73 1.89 -16.55
N VAL A 24 11.65 1.58 -17.27
CA VAL A 24 10.64 2.57 -17.67
C VAL A 24 9.80 3.02 -16.48
N LEU A 25 9.45 2.12 -15.55
CA LEU A 25 8.59 2.39 -14.41
C LEU A 25 9.32 3.14 -13.28
N ARG A 26 10.59 2.81 -13.04
CA ARG A 26 11.37 3.34 -11.91
C ARG A 26 11.39 4.88 -11.79
N PRO A 27 11.65 5.68 -12.84
CA PRO A 27 11.66 7.15 -12.72
C PRO A 27 10.30 7.73 -12.32
N PHE A 28 9.19 7.09 -12.73
CA PHE A 28 7.85 7.49 -12.32
C PHE A 28 7.59 7.15 -10.86
N LEU A 29 8.07 6.01 -10.38
CA LEU A 29 7.95 5.65 -8.97
C LEU A 29 8.74 6.59 -8.09
N GLU A 30 9.94 7.01 -8.49
CA GLU A 30 10.72 8.00 -7.73
C GLU A 30 9.98 9.33 -7.63
N THR A 31 9.48 9.83 -8.77
CA THR A 31 8.75 11.11 -8.82
C THR A 31 7.44 11.05 -8.04
N ARG A 32 6.61 10.03 -8.28
CA ARG A 32 5.31 9.88 -7.60
C ARG A 32 5.47 9.44 -6.15
N GLY A 33 6.51 8.67 -5.85
CA GLY A 33 6.87 8.25 -4.50
C GLY A 33 7.23 9.45 -3.63
N GLU A 34 7.94 10.45 -4.17
CA GLU A 34 8.19 11.72 -3.48
C GLU A 34 6.87 12.44 -3.16
N GLU A 35 5.99 12.60 -4.15
CA GLU A 35 4.68 13.25 -3.97
C GLU A 35 3.84 12.54 -2.90
N LEU A 36 3.81 11.20 -2.94
CA LEU A 36 3.12 10.37 -1.96
C LEU A 36 3.75 10.51 -0.56
N ALA A 37 5.07 10.49 -0.45
CA ALA A 37 5.77 10.63 0.83
C ALA A 37 5.48 11.98 1.49
N VAL A 38 5.51 13.07 0.73
CA VAL A 38 5.12 14.41 1.22
C VAL A 38 3.66 14.41 1.69
N GLY A 39 2.76 13.76 0.95
CA GLY A 39 1.36 13.59 1.37
C GLY A 39 1.21 12.82 2.68
N ILE A 40 1.96 11.73 2.84
CA ILE A 40 1.97 10.89 4.05
C ILE A 40 2.49 11.67 5.25
N GLU A 41 3.60 12.40 5.12
CA GLU A 41 4.16 13.25 6.19
C GLU A 41 3.16 14.31 6.65
N ARG A 42 2.47 14.96 5.70
CA ARG A 42 1.41 15.95 6.01
C ARG A 42 0.24 15.33 6.75
N ALA A 43 -0.24 14.17 6.29
CA ALA A 43 -1.31 13.44 6.96
C ALA A 43 -0.89 13.01 8.38
N ALA A 44 0.34 12.52 8.55
CA ALA A 44 0.89 12.15 9.84
C ALA A 44 0.98 13.35 10.80
N ALA A 45 1.43 14.51 10.33
CA ALA A 45 1.51 15.74 11.13
C ALA A 45 0.11 16.24 11.54
N PHE A 46 -0.87 16.15 10.63
CA PHE A 46 -2.26 16.49 10.94
C PHE A 46 -2.83 15.59 12.04
N LEU A 47 -2.62 14.27 11.94
CA LEU A 47 -3.08 13.31 12.94
C LEU A 47 -2.41 13.55 14.31
N GLN A 48 -1.12 13.86 14.33
CA GLN A 48 -0.39 14.18 15.57
C GLN A 48 -0.89 15.46 16.23
N SER A 49 -1.18 16.51 15.44
CA SER A 49 -1.65 17.80 15.97
C SER A 49 -3.13 17.79 16.41
N GLY A 50 -3.99 17.00 15.76
CA GLY A 50 -5.42 16.91 16.11
C GLY A 50 -5.74 15.97 17.28
N SER A 51 -4.83 15.06 17.64
CA SER A 51 -5.10 14.00 18.63
C SER A 51 -4.72 14.44 20.05
N ARG A 52 -5.66 15.03 20.80
CA ARG A 52 -5.49 15.34 22.25
C ARG A 52 -5.12 14.12 23.12
N SER A 53 -5.36 12.89 22.64
CA SER A 53 -5.05 11.63 23.33
C SER A 53 -3.68 11.02 22.98
N ALA A 54 -3.07 11.39 21.84
CA ALA A 54 -1.76 10.86 21.42
C ALA A 54 -0.58 11.72 21.92
N SER A 55 -0.87 12.95 22.36
CA SER A 55 0.09 14.04 22.59
C SER A 55 1.06 13.88 23.78
N ARG A 56 1.09 12.75 24.51
CA ARG A 56 2.02 12.61 25.66
C ARG A 56 2.81 11.30 25.75
N SER A 57 2.58 10.34 24.86
CA SER A 57 3.29 9.05 24.94
C SER A 57 3.47 8.32 23.60
N ALA A 58 2.83 8.75 22.51
CA ALA A 58 3.02 8.13 21.21
C ALA A 58 4.18 8.84 20.50
N GLY A 59 5.29 8.14 20.32
CA GLY A 59 6.27 8.50 19.29
C GLY A 59 5.56 8.67 17.93
N GLY A 60 6.14 9.45 17.03
CA GLY A 60 5.61 9.65 15.68
C GLY A 60 5.38 8.33 14.93
N VAL A 61 4.86 8.42 13.69
CA VAL A 61 4.60 7.23 12.85
C VAL A 61 5.85 6.36 12.75
N SER A 62 5.78 5.13 13.26
CA SER A 62 6.92 4.19 13.31
C SER A 62 6.90 3.13 12.22
N ARG A 63 5.78 2.97 11.52
CA ARG A 63 5.56 1.98 10.47
C ARG A 63 4.43 2.43 9.54
N LEU A 64 4.54 2.09 8.26
CA LEU A 64 3.51 2.31 7.26
C LEU A 64 3.04 0.96 6.72
N TYR A 65 1.74 0.79 6.64
CA TYR A 65 1.11 -0.34 5.95
C TYR A 65 0.41 0.15 4.69
N THR A 66 0.72 -0.45 3.54
CA THR A 66 0.06 -0.15 2.26
C THR A 66 -1.02 -1.18 1.98
N THR A 67 -2.15 -0.75 1.39
CA THR A 67 -3.31 -1.61 1.11
C THR A 67 -3.94 -1.24 -0.24
N GLY A 68 -4.86 -2.07 -0.73
CA GLY A 68 -5.54 -1.86 -2.01
C GLY A 68 -4.67 -2.20 -3.22
N GLY A 69 -5.21 -1.97 -4.43
CA GLY A 69 -4.53 -2.33 -5.68
C GLY A 69 -3.22 -1.58 -5.91
N GLY A 70 -3.17 -0.31 -5.52
CA GLY A 70 -1.95 0.50 -5.65
C GLY A 70 -0.78 0.00 -4.81
N ALA A 71 -1.02 -0.71 -3.70
CA ALA A 71 0.05 -1.28 -2.88
C ALA A 71 0.86 -2.37 -3.59
N ARG A 72 0.30 -2.95 -4.66
CA ARG A 72 0.94 -4.00 -5.47
C ARG A 72 1.87 -3.46 -6.56
N ILE A 73 1.92 -2.14 -6.75
CA ILE A 73 2.81 -1.55 -7.75
C ILE A 73 4.27 -1.91 -7.40
N PRO A 74 5.01 -2.59 -8.30
CA PRO A 74 6.36 -3.07 -8.01
C PRO A 74 7.29 -1.94 -7.61
N GLY A 75 8.00 -2.10 -6.49
CA GLY A 75 8.96 -1.13 -6.00
C GLY A 75 8.37 0.09 -5.29
N LEU A 76 7.04 0.29 -5.29
CA LEU A 76 6.41 1.41 -4.59
C LEU A 76 6.72 1.42 -3.08
N ASN A 77 6.53 0.28 -2.42
CA ASN A 77 6.79 0.18 -0.98
C ASN A 77 8.26 0.43 -0.65
N GLN A 78 9.18 0.01 -1.53
CA GLN A 78 10.62 0.25 -1.36
C GLN A 78 10.95 1.74 -1.48
N VAL A 79 10.43 2.41 -2.52
CA VAL A 79 10.62 3.87 -2.70
C VAL A 79 10.08 4.64 -1.50
N LEU A 80 8.90 4.26 -0.98
CA LEU A 80 8.33 4.87 0.21
C LEU A 80 9.19 4.60 1.46
N ALA A 81 9.69 3.38 1.64
CA ALA A 81 10.56 3.04 2.77
C ALA A 81 11.85 3.84 2.75
N ASP A 82 12.48 3.95 1.57
CA ASP A 82 13.71 4.70 1.38
C ASP A 82 13.51 6.20 1.60
N ARG A 83 12.37 6.75 1.17
CA ARG A 83 12.07 8.18 1.31
C ARG A 83 11.60 8.58 2.70
N LEU A 84 10.77 7.75 3.35
CA LEU A 84 10.21 8.04 4.66
C LEU A 84 11.10 7.57 5.81
N LYS A 85 12.16 6.78 5.52
CA LYS A 85 13.08 6.21 6.50
C LYS A 85 12.37 5.43 7.62
N LEU A 86 11.31 4.71 7.26
CA LEU A 86 10.54 3.86 8.16
C LEU A 86 10.17 2.54 7.48
N PRO A 87 9.87 1.48 8.25
CA PRO A 87 9.38 0.22 7.69
C PRO A 87 8.05 0.41 6.97
N VAL A 88 8.04 0.07 5.68
CA VAL A 88 6.83 0.02 4.84
C VAL A 88 6.52 -1.43 4.50
N GLN A 89 5.31 -1.88 4.78
CA GLN A 89 4.88 -3.25 4.51
C GLN A 89 3.53 -3.27 3.78
N MET A 90 3.38 -4.17 2.81
CA MET A 90 2.06 -4.45 2.26
C MET A 90 1.24 -5.17 3.33
N ALA A 91 0.02 -4.70 3.57
CA ALA A 91 -0.86 -5.33 4.55
C ALA A 91 -1.34 -6.69 4.06
N ASN A 92 -1.36 -7.65 4.97
CA ASN A 92 -1.96 -8.96 4.77
C ASN A 92 -3.11 -9.16 5.78
N PRO A 93 -4.36 -8.83 5.43
CA PRO A 93 -5.50 -8.99 6.33
C PRO A 93 -5.89 -10.45 6.59
N VAL A 94 -5.40 -11.40 5.78
CA VAL A 94 -5.75 -12.82 5.92
C VAL A 94 -4.75 -13.61 6.76
N GLU A 95 -3.57 -13.03 7.05
CA GLU A 95 -2.47 -13.68 7.79
C GLU A 95 -2.91 -14.30 9.12
N ARG A 96 -3.89 -13.69 9.79
CA ARG A 96 -4.40 -14.12 11.10
C ARG A 96 -5.83 -14.66 11.07
N LEU A 97 -6.38 -14.90 9.89
CA LEU A 97 -7.71 -15.49 9.77
C LEU A 97 -7.63 -17.01 9.87
N GLN A 98 -8.52 -17.58 10.67
CA GLN A 98 -8.81 -19.01 10.61
C GLN A 98 -9.81 -19.22 9.47
N VAL A 99 -9.41 -19.97 8.46
CA VAL A 99 -10.26 -20.32 7.32
C VAL A 99 -10.37 -21.84 7.20
N ALA A 100 -11.46 -22.31 6.61
CA ALA A 100 -11.61 -23.71 6.28
C ALA A 100 -10.61 -24.14 5.19
N ASP A 101 -10.32 -25.43 5.14
CA ASP A 101 -9.48 -26.01 4.09
C ASP A 101 -10.08 -25.71 2.70
N GLY A 102 -9.22 -25.38 1.75
CA GLY A 102 -9.60 -25.10 0.36
C GLY A 102 -10.09 -23.68 0.05
N VAL A 103 -10.21 -22.79 1.05
CA VAL A 103 -10.66 -21.39 0.83
C VAL A 103 -9.70 -20.62 -0.10
N TRP A 104 -8.41 -20.94 -0.04
CA TRP A 104 -7.38 -20.25 -0.81
C TRP A 104 -6.99 -20.94 -2.12
N ASP A 105 -7.46 -22.17 -2.36
CA ASP A 105 -7.01 -23.00 -3.51
C ASP A 105 -7.32 -22.36 -4.87
N MET A 106 -8.31 -21.48 -4.90
CA MET A 106 -8.79 -20.83 -6.13
C MET A 106 -8.11 -19.47 -6.40
N MET A 107 -7.17 -19.03 -5.57
CA MET A 107 -6.56 -17.70 -5.72
C MET A 107 -5.12 -17.60 -5.22
N GLU A 108 -4.35 -16.77 -5.90
CA GLU A 108 -3.03 -16.32 -5.44
C GLU A 108 -3.23 -15.36 -4.26
N VAL A 109 -3.15 -15.88 -3.02
CA VAL A 109 -3.46 -15.15 -1.78
C VAL A 109 -2.67 -13.84 -1.69
N ASP A 110 -1.38 -13.86 -2.01
CA ASP A 110 -0.53 -12.67 -1.94
C ASP A 110 -0.97 -11.56 -2.90
N GLN A 111 -1.62 -11.92 -4.02
CA GLN A 111 -2.12 -10.95 -5.00
C GLN A 111 -3.44 -10.34 -4.61
N VAL A 112 -4.26 -11.06 -3.83
CA VAL A 112 -5.58 -10.61 -3.42
C VAL A 112 -5.58 -10.01 -2.01
N ALA A 113 -4.70 -10.46 -1.12
CA ALA A 113 -4.64 -10.05 0.28
C ALA A 113 -4.73 -8.53 0.49
N PRO A 114 -3.91 -7.68 -0.14
CA PRO A 114 -4.01 -6.23 0.04
C PRO A 114 -5.35 -5.64 -0.44
N LEU A 115 -6.04 -6.30 -1.37
CA LEU A 115 -7.37 -5.90 -1.87
C LEU A 115 -8.49 -6.21 -0.86
N LEU A 116 -8.25 -7.15 0.06
CA LEU A 116 -9.26 -7.67 0.97
C LEU A 116 -9.40 -6.89 2.27
N MET A 117 -8.59 -5.84 2.51
CA MET A 117 -8.63 -5.06 3.75
C MET A 117 -10.03 -4.51 4.07
N LEU A 118 -10.73 -3.96 3.06
CA LEU A 118 -12.09 -3.43 3.23
C LEU A 118 -13.15 -4.53 3.44
N PRO A 119 -13.31 -5.53 2.55
CA PRO A 119 -14.34 -6.55 2.74
C PRO A 119 -14.13 -7.37 4.02
N ILE A 120 -12.88 -7.68 4.40
CA ILE A 120 -12.59 -8.35 5.68
C ILE A 120 -13.00 -7.45 6.86
N GLY A 121 -12.64 -6.16 6.83
CA GLY A 121 -13.06 -5.22 7.86
C GLY A 121 -14.60 -5.11 8.01
N LEU A 122 -15.33 -5.12 6.90
CA LEU A 122 -16.79 -5.14 6.90
C LEU A 122 -17.34 -6.44 7.51
N ALA A 123 -16.77 -7.60 7.16
CA ALA A 123 -17.17 -8.88 7.73
C ALA A 123 -16.91 -8.94 9.24
N LEU A 124 -15.74 -8.47 9.70
CA LEU A 124 -15.39 -8.41 11.12
C LEU A 124 -16.36 -7.54 11.92
N ARG A 125 -16.91 -6.48 11.34
CA ARG A 125 -17.93 -5.65 12.01
C ARG A 125 -19.21 -6.43 12.33
N SER A 126 -19.57 -7.43 11.51
CA SER A 126 -20.75 -8.27 11.78
C SER A 126 -20.48 -9.41 12.76
N ALA A 127 -19.21 -9.72 13.01
CA ALA A 127 -18.78 -10.75 13.96
C ALA A 127 -18.50 -10.22 15.38
N ALA A 128 -18.44 -8.89 15.54
CA ALA A 128 -18.26 -8.18 16.81
C ALA A 128 -19.61 -7.69 17.36
#